data_AF-A0A7S4IBL4-F1
#
_entry.id   AF-A0A7S4IBL4-F1
#
_cell.length_a   1.000
_cell.length_b   1.000
_cell.length_c   1.000
_cell.angle_alpha   90.00
_cell.angle_beta   90.00
_cell.angle_gamma   90.00
#
_symmetry.space_group_name_H-M   'P 1'
#
loop_
_entity.id
_entity.type
_entity.pdbx_description
1 polymer ?
#
loop_
_entity_poly.entity_id
_entity_poly.type
_entity_poly.pdbx_seq_one_letter_code
_entity_poly.pdbx_strand_id
1 'polypeptide(L)'
;TTITSVASDEIDLFFNARLTVIADTIDVTADDAAFKGGNLFVTAEDLTFDSATAGSDPLMTFVSGDDMAVHVSGPYTLTGNNIEMFSSNDFQFSAEGDISLTASDVIDIEIDDDGFFVSHEGDLVATSGNDIEFENVSDELDDDDFMSFAFGNDIDFTAPVYDLSAEDDMLFDAGQDINLVGLDDTVIEADEVTISTFSDRTNSGITFDAGTGTISSQSGKTTTFSGRDVNFAAEDYDFTTPLFTMSGSERLDFVGSQIDLDA
;
A
#
# COMPACT_ATOMS: atom_id res chain seq x y z
N THR A 1 25.78 -10.94 6.22
CA THR A 1 26.62 -9.99 5.46
C THR A 1 25.89 -8.66 5.34
N THR A 2 26.54 -7.53 5.63
CA THR A 2 25.93 -6.19 5.46
C THR A 2 26.33 -5.59 4.11
N ILE A 3 25.36 -5.09 3.35
CA ILE A 3 25.57 -4.24 2.18
C ILE A 3 25.23 -2.82 2.61
N THR A 4 26.21 -1.93 2.62
CA THR A 4 26.00 -0.50 2.86
C THR A 4 26.47 0.27 1.64
N SER A 5 25.59 1.06 1.04
CA SER A 5 25.95 1.97 -0.04
C SER A 5 25.56 3.39 0.33
N VAL A 6 26.54 4.30 0.30
CA VAL A 6 26.30 5.72 0.54
C VAL A 6 26.81 6.48 -0.67
N ALA A 7 25.90 7.08 -1.43
CA ALA A 7 26.21 8.02 -2.50
C ALA A 7 25.67 9.41 -2.13
N SER A 8 26.20 10.45 -2.77
CA SER A 8 25.77 11.84 -2.55
C SER A 8 24.97 12.40 -3.73
N ASP A 9 24.50 11.51 -4.60
CA ASP A 9 23.84 11.80 -5.87
C ASP A 9 23.02 10.53 -6.19
N GLU A 10 23.32 9.80 -7.27
CA GLU A 10 22.53 8.64 -7.71
C GLU A 10 23.20 7.28 -7.44
N ILE A 11 22.41 6.27 -7.05
CA ILE A 11 22.76 4.84 -7.11
C ILE A 11 21.81 4.14 -8.09
N ASP A 12 22.37 3.78 -9.25
CA ASP A 12 21.68 3.04 -10.28
C ASP A 12 22.24 1.62 -10.41
N LEU A 13 21.39 0.62 -10.23
CA LEU A 13 21.73 -0.78 -10.44
C LEU A 13 20.85 -1.40 -11.54
N PHE A 14 21.46 -1.65 -12.72
CA PHE A 14 20.80 -2.19 -13.90
C PHE A 14 21.16 -3.65 -14.20
N PHE A 15 20.16 -4.50 -14.48
CA PHE A 15 20.36 -5.92 -14.78
C PHE A 15 19.45 -6.43 -15.90
N ASN A 16 20.01 -7.13 -16.88
CA ASN A 16 19.27 -7.57 -18.08
C ASN A 16 18.39 -8.83 -17.89
N ALA A 17 18.48 -9.54 -16.75
CA ALA A 17 17.80 -10.83 -16.59
C ALA A 17 17.23 -10.99 -15.18
N ARG A 18 18.08 -11.18 -14.18
CA ARG A 18 17.65 -11.34 -12.79
C ARG A 18 18.67 -10.70 -11.86
N LEU A 19 18.20 -9.91 -10.92
CA LEU A 19 18.95 -9.53 -9.73
C LEU A 19 18.46 -10.39 -8.55
N THR A 20 19.42 -10.96 -7.82
CA THR A 20 19.12 -11.56 -6.51
C THR A 20 20.12 -11.02 -5.50
N VAL A 21 19.60 -10.30 -4.51
CA VAL A 21 20.39 -9.75 -3.40
C VAL A 21 20.05 -10.55 -2.15
N ILE A 22 21.04 -11.16 -1.52
CA ILE A 22 20.90 -11.87 -0.25
C ILE A 22 21.91 -11.27 0.73
N ALA A 23 21.40 -10.64 1.77
CA ALA A 23 22.21 -10.01 2.82
C ALA A 23 21.54 -10.22 4.19
N ASP A 24 22.25 -9.92 5.27
CA ASP A 24 21.62 -9.79 6.58
C ASP A 24 21.00 -8.40 6.64
N THR A 25 21.77 -7.36 6.31
CA THR A 25 21.27 -5.98 6.26
C THR A 25 21.61 -5.35 4.92
N ILE A 26 20.66 -4.64 4.34
CA ILE A 26 20.86 -3.75 3.19
C ILE A 26 20.46 -2.35 3.64
N ASP A 27 21.42 -1.44 3.59
CA ASP A 27 21.26 -0.03 3.96
C ASP A 27 21.79 0.83 2.81
N VAL A 28 20.90 1.59 2.19
CA VAL A 28 21.22 2.44 1.04
C VAL A 28 20.81 3.86 1.35
N THR A 29 21.77 4.77 1.28
CA THR A 29 21.55 6.21 1.40
C THR A 29 22.06 6.91 0.15
N ALA A 30 21.19 7.59 -0.59
CA ALA A 30 21.53 8.35 -1.79
C ALA A 30 20.51 9.46 -2.03
N ASP A 31 20.82 10.46 -2.85
CA ASP A 31 19.81 11.45 -3.26
C ASP A 31 18.79 10.74 -4.16
N ASP A 32 19.25 9.93 -5.12
CA ASP A 32 18.40 9.06 -5.92
C ASP A 32 18.89 7.61 -5.83
N ALA A 33 17.97 6.64 -5.70
CA ALA A 33 18.33 5.23 -5.78
C ALA A 33 17.32 4.45 -6.62
N ALA A 34 17.83 3.77 -7.65
CA ALA A 34 17.03 2.92 -8.50
C ALA A 34 17.58 1.50 -8.66
N PHE A 35 16.66 0.53 -8.53
CA PHE A 35 16.90 -0.88 -8.82
C PHE A 35 16.05 -1.27 -10.02
N LYS A 36 16.69 -1.50 -11.17
CA LYS A 36 16.00 -1.74 -12.44
C LYS A 36 16.46 -3.05 -13.08
N GLY A 37 15.53 -3.94 -13.42
CA GLY A 37 15.90 -5.18 -14.10
C GLY A 37 14.74 -5.99 -14.65
N GLY A 38 15.07 -7.18 -15.19
CA GLY A 38 14.07 -8.16 -15.64
C GLY A 38 13.25 -8.67 -14.46
N ASN A 39 13.82 -9.56 -13.64
CA ASN A 39 13.25 -9.92 -12.33
C ASN A 39 14.09 -9.31 -11.20
N LEU A 40 13.44 -8.87 -10.11
CA LEU A 40 14.10 -8.37 -8.91
C LEU A 40 13.72 -9.20 -7.67
N PHE A 41 14.72 -9.87 -7.06
CA PHE A 41 14.55 -10.62 -5.81
C PHE A 41 15.46 -10.07 -4.72
N VAL A 42 14.87 -9.59 -3.63
CA VAL A 42 15.62 -9.09 -2.46
C VAL A 42 15.27 -9.93 -1.24
N THR A 43 16.30 -10.43 -0.55
CA THR A 43 16.15 -11.12 0.74
C THR A 43 17.11 -10.52 1.77
N ALA A 44 16.56 -10.03 2.88
CA ALA A 44 17.32 -9.44 3.98
C ALA A 44 16.71 -9.74 5.36
N GLU A 45 17.47 -9.58 6.44
CA GLU A 45 16.95 -9.48 7.81
C GLU A 45 16.34 -8.10 8.02
N ASP A 46 17.10 -7.05 7.67
CA ASP A 46 16.62 -5.66 7.67
C ASP A 46 16.92 -5.02 6.30
N LEU A 47 15.97 -4.21 5.82
CA LEU A 47 16.10 -3.50 4.55
C LEU A 47 15.68 -2.04 4.73
N THR A 48 16.62 -1.13 4.53
CA THR A 48 16.40 0.32 4.66
C THR A 48 16.93 1.05 3.44
N PHE A 49 16.09 1.91 2.87
CA PHE A 49 16.51 2.91 1.91
C PHE A 49 16.08 4.29 2.38
N ASP A 50 17.01 5.24 2.33
CA ASP A 50 16.82 6.61 2.78
C ASP A 50 17.35 7.59 1.72
N SER A 51 16.44 8.32 1.08
CA SER A 51 16.76 9.41 0.16
C SER A 51 16.54 10.81 0.75
N ALA A 52 16.98 11.04 1.99
CA ALA A 52 16.78 12.32 2.68
C ALA A 52 17.80 13.45 2.37
N THR A 53 18.69 13.31 1.40
CA THR A 53 19.68 14.37 1.12
C THR A 53 19.09 15.51 0.27
N ALA A 54 19.33 16.75 0.74
CA ALA A 54 18.73 18.00 0.25
C ALA A 54 19.18 18.40 -1.18
N GLY A 55 18.76 17.62 -2.17
CA GLY A 55 18.75 17.92 -3.61
C GLY A 55 17.29 18.07 -4.09
N SER A 56 17.08 18.56 -5.31
CA SER A 56 15.73 18.71 -5.86
C SER A 56 15.19 17.35 -6.29
N ASP A 57 14.27 16.80 -5.49
CA ASP A 57 13.42 15.64 -5.79
C ASP A 57 14.07 14.25 -5.67
N PRO A 58 14.53 13.85 -4.46
CA PRO A 58 15.13 12.55 -4.25
C PRO A 58 14.13 11.40 -4.45
N LEU A 59 14.40 10.55 -5.44
CA LEU A 59 13.51 9.49 -5.91
C LEU A 59 14.04 8.09 -5.50
N MET A 60 13.16 7.31 -4.89
CA MET A 60 13.37 5.88 -4.61
C MET A 60 12.57 5.06 -5.61
N THR A 61 13.23 4.39 -6.56
CA THR A 61 12.53 3.62 -7.60
C THR A 61 12.93 2.13 -7.60
N PHE A 62 11.94 1.25 -7.58
CA PHE A 62 12.11 -0.18 -7.91
C PHE A 62 11.35 -0.48 -9.19
N VAL A 63 12.03 -0.96 -10.24
CA VAL A 63 11.36 -1.33 -11.50
C VAL A 63 11.76 -2.75 -11.88
N SER A 64 10.75 -3.60 -12.04
CA SER A 64 10.87 -4.95 -12.59
C SER A 64 10.12 -5.04 -13.91
N GLY A 65 10.77 -5.59 -14.94
CA GLY A 65 10.14 -5.84 -16.25
C GLY A 65 9.55 -7.26 -16.36
N ASP A 66 9.23 -7.85 -15.22
CA ASP A 66 8.67 -9.18 -14.94
C ASP A 66 8.39 -9.18 -13.41
N ASP A 67 8.39 -10.33 -12.73
CA ASP A 67 8.12 -10.40 -11.28
C ASP A 67 9.09 -9.61 -10.38
N MET A 68 8.53 -8.93 -9.38
CA MET A 68 9.26 -8.37 -8.23
C MET A 68 8.89 -9.11 -6.95
N ALA A 69 9.90 -9.57 -6.21
CA ALA A 69 9.67 -10.11 -4.87
C ALA A 69 10.69 -9.62 -3.85
N VAL A 70 10.18 -9.04 -2.77
CA VAL A 70 10.95 -8.59 -1.62
C VAL A 70 10.52 -9.38 -0.39
N HIS A 71 11.48 -10.02 0.26
CA HIS A 71 11.27 -10.77 1.49
C HIS A 71 12.22 -10.28 2.59
N VAL A 72 11.68 -9.77 3.69
CA VAL A 72 12.46 -9.23 4.81
C VAL A 72 12.07 -9.95 6.10
N SER A 73 13.02 -10.54 6.83
CA SER A 73 12.71 -11.23 8.10
C SER A 73 12.64 -10.30 9.31
N GLY A 74 12.54 -9.00 9.07
CA GLY A 74 12.54 -7.92 10.04
C GLY A 74 11.83 -6.70 9.43
N PRO A 75 12.06 -5.48 9.95
CA PRO A 75 11.45 -4.29 9.41
C PRO A 75 11.98 -3.94 8.01
N TYR A 76 11.08 -3.39 7.21
CA TYR A 76 11.37 -2.72 5.96
C TYR A 76 11.04 -1.24 6.08
N THR A 77 11.95 -0.39 5.61
CA THR A 77 11.72 1.06 5.63
C THR A 77 12.20 1.69 4.34
N LEU A 78 11.30 2.41 3.66
CA LEU A 78 11.61 3.35 2.60
C LEU A 78 11.31 4.76 3.07
N THR A 79 12.26 5.66 2.87
CA THR A 79 12.05 7.09 3.09
C THR A 79 12.58 7.85 1.90
N GLY A 80 11.79 8.78 1.35
CA GLY A 80 12.21 9.62 0.23
C GLY A 80 11.30 10.83 0.00
N ASN A 81 11.57 11.60 -1.07
CA ASN A 81 10.58 12.59 -1.51
C ASN A 81 9.44 11.89 -2.25
N ASN A 82 9.81 11.06 -3.21
CA ASN A 82 8.93 10.15 -3.93
C ASN A 82 9.38 8.70 -3.72
N ILE A 83 8.42 7.80 -3.55
CA ILE A 83 8.62 6.36 -3.55
C ILE A 83 7.83 5.80 -4.72
N GLU A 84 8.53 5.18 -5.65
CA GLU A 84 7.95 4.60 -6.86
C GLU A 84 8.30 3.11 -6.95
N MET A 85 7.30 2.24 -7.15
CA MET A 85 7.52 0.83 -7.45
C MET A 85 6.70 0.40 -8.65
N PHE A 86 7.36 -0.18 -9.65
CA PHE A 86 6.74 -0.65 -10.88
C PHE A 86 7.08 -2.12 -11.10
N SER A 87 6.07 -2.95 -11.33
CA SER A 87 6.23 -4.36 -11.69
C SER A 87 5.35 -4.69 -12.88
N SER A 88 5.94 -5.12 -13.99
CA SER A 88 5.16 -5.46 -15.19
C SER A 88 4.52 -6.86 -15.15
N ASN A 89 4.39 -7.44 -13.95
CA ASN A 89 3.80 -8.73 -13.63
C ASN A 89 3.64 -8.79 -12.09
N ASP A 90 3.54 -9.98 -11.50
CA ASP A 90 3.44 -10.21 -10.05
C ASP A 90 4.38 -9.33 -9.20
N PHE A 91 3.82 -8.69 -8.20
CA PHE A 91 4.55 -8.01 -7.13
C PHE A 91 4.25 -8.67 -5.79
N GLN A 92 5.30 -9.14 -5.12
CA GLN A 92 5.20 -9.66 -3.77
C GLN A 92 6.12 -8.92 -2.80
N PHE A 93 5.52 -8.28 -1.82
CA PHE A 93 6.20 -7.72 -0.67
C PHE A 93 5.85 -8.50 0.60
N SER A 94 6.85 -9.06 1.27
CA SER A 94 6.64 -9.78 2.52
C SER A 94 7.64 -9.40 3.60
N ALA A 95 7.14 -9.16 4.81
CA ALA A 95 7.94 -8.89 5.99
C ALA A 95 7.52 -9.77 7.19
N GLU A 96 8.46 -10.08 8.08
CA GLU A 96 8.10 -10.56 9.44
C GLU A 96 7.83 -9.38 10.40
N GLY A 97 8.49 -8.24 10.18
CA GLY A 97 8.30 -7.01 10.95
C GLY A 97 7.46 -5.95 10.22
N ASP A 98 7.60 -4.71 10.67
CA ASP A 98 6.85 -3.57 10.13
C ASP A 98 7.31 -3.20 8.71
N ILE A 99 6.36 -2.75 7.90
CA ILE A 99 6.59 -2.17 6.58
C ILE A 99 6.29 -0.68 6.70
N SER A 100 7.30 0.16 6.53
CA SER A 100 7.15 1.62 6.61
C SER A 100 7.56 2.28 5.31
N LEU A 101 6.62 3.02 4.70
CA LEU A 101 6.82 3.85 3.53
C LEU A 101 6.58 5.30 3.94
N THR A 102 7.59 6.16 3.82
CA THR A 102 7.47 7.57 4.17
C THR A 102 7.95 8.45 3.03
N ALA A 103 7.01 9.07 2.32
CA ALA A 103 7.28 10.06 1.28
C ALA A 103 6.93 11.47 1.76
N SER A 104 7.69 12.48 1.34
CA SER A 104 7.27 13.88 1.55
C SER A 104 6.37 14.43 0.44
N ASP A 105 6.23 13.71 -0.67
CA ASP A 105 5.38 14.08 -1.80
C ASP A 105 4.46 12.92 -2.20
N VAL A 106 4.92 11.90 -2.94
CA VAL A 106 4.07 10.80 -3.43
C VAL A 106 4.62 9.41 -3.06
N ILE A 107 3.73 8.47 -2.75
CA ILE A 107 3.99 7.03 -2.83
C ILE A 107 3.15 6.50 -3.98
N ASP A 108 3.81 5.94 -4.99
CA ASP A 108 3.19 5.42 -6.21
C ASP A 108 3.67 3.98 -6.42
N ILE A 109 2.72 3.04 -6.46
CA ILE A 109 3.00 1.62 -6.69
C ILE A 109 2.05 1.10 -7.77
N GLU A 110 2.62 0.76 -8.93
CA GLU A 110 1.92 0.26 -10.10
C GLU A 110 2.34 -1.19 -10.40
N ILE A 111 1.37 -2.07 -10.58
CA ILE A 111 1.55 -3.51 -10.75
C ILE A 111 0.67 -3.99 -11.92
N ASP A 112 1.25 -4.61 -12.94
CA ASP A 112 0.49 -5.02 -14.13
C ASP A 112 -0.31 -6.34 -13.97
N ASP A 113 -0.13 -7.05 -12.85
CA ASP A 113 -0.78 -8.33 -12.50
C ASP A 113 -0.94 -8.38 -10.95
N ASP A 114 -0.93 -9.55 -10.31
CA ASP A 114 -1.17 -9.67 -8.88
C ASP A 114 -0.21 -8.90 -7.95
N GLY A 115 -0.79 -8.20 -6.96
CA GLY A 115 -0.09 -7.47 -5.90
C GLY A 115 -0.32 -8.06 -4.50
N PHE A 116 0.75 -8.51 -3.82
CA PHE A 116 0.67 -9.06 -2.46
C PHE A 116 1.58 -8.32 -1.48
N PHE A 117 0.99 -7.62 -0.51
CA PHE A 117 1.68 -7.02 0.63
C PHE A 117 1.33 -7.79 1.90
N VAL A 118 2.30 -8.45 2.51
CA VAL A 118 2.06 -9.36 3.64
C VAL A 118 3.03 -9.08 4.79
N SER A 119 2.50 -8.87 6.00
CA SER A 119 3.29 -9.01 7.23
C SER A 119 2.57 -9.87 8.26
N HIS A 120 3.30 -10.79 8.90
CA HIS A 120 2.68 -11.73 9.85
C HIS A 120 2.53 -11.14 11.25
N GLU A 121 3.45 -10.28 11.67
CA GLU A 121 3.48 -9.72 13.03
C GLU A 121 3.66 -8.20 13.06
N GLY A 122 3.92 -7.58 11.91
CA GLY A 122 4.16 -6.14 11.80
C GLY A 122 2.99 -5.34 11.26
N ASP A 123 3.18 -4.04 11.32
CA ASP A 123 2.24 -3.03 10.83
C ASP A 123 2.60 -2.66 9.38
N LEU A 124 1.61 -2.26 8.59
CA LEU A 124 1.83 -1.44 7.39
C LEU A 124 1.63 0.01 7.78
N VAL A 125 2.64 0.85 7.58
CA VAL A 125 2.52 2.29 7.76
C VAL A 125 2.99 2.99 6.49
N ALA A 126 2.06 3.56 5.73
CA ALA A 126 2.38 4.41 4.58
C ALA A 126 1.98 5.85 4.89
N THR A 127 2.93 6.77 4.80
CA THR A 127 2.72 8.19 5.02
C THR A 127 3.26 8.99 3.85
N SER A 128 2.42 9.84 3.29
CA SER A 128 2.76 10.70 2.16
C SER A 128 2.40 12.16 2.45
N GLY A 129 3.15 13.09 1.84
CA GLY A 129 2.87 14.51 1.96
C GLY A 129 1.77 15.00 1.01
N ASN A 130 1.49 14.24 -0.05
CA ASN A 130 0.48 14.53 -1.07
C ASN A 130 -0.38 13.28 -1.34
N ASP A 131 0.10 12.34 -2.15
CA ASP A 131 -0.73 11.25 -2.66
C ASP A 131 -0.15 9.88 -2.27
N ILE A 132 -1.03 8.92 -2.05
CA ILE A 132 -0.71 7.49 -2.00
C ILE A 132 -1.55 6.81 -3.07
N GLU A 133 -0.86 6.25 -4.05
CA GLU A 133 -1.43 5.58 -5.21
C GLU A 133 -0.95 4.11 -5.18
N PHE A 134 -1.89 3.19 -5.15
CA PHE A 134 -1.64 1.78 -5.41
C PHE A 134 -2.55 1.37 -6.55
N GLU A 135 -1.96 1.03 -7.69
CA GLU A 135 -2.66 0.66 -8.90
C GLU A 135 -2.26 -0.76 -9.30
N ASN A 136 -3.26 -1.60 -9.48
CA ASN A 136 -3.12 -2.82 -10.27
C ASN A 136 -3.84 -2.58 -11.60
N VAL A 137 -3.05 -2.51 -12.68
CA VAL A 137 -3.48 -2.09 -14.01
C VAL A 137 -3.00 -3.12 -15.03
N SER A 138 -3.92 -3.94 -15.53
CA SER A 138 -3.60 -4.95 -16.54
C SER A 138 -3.98 -4.47 -17.94
N ASP A 139 -3.06 -4.69 -18.88
CA ASP A 139 -3.32 -4.52 -20.31
C ASP A 139 -3.90 -5.81 -20.96
N GLU A 140 -4.04 -6.90 -20.20
CA GLU A 140 -4.29 -8.26 -20.65
C GLU A 140 -5.72 -8.74 -20.30
N LEU A 141 -6.64 -8.61 -21.27
CA LEU A 141 -8.08 -8.99 -21.35
C LEU A 141 -8.68 -10.24 -20.61
N ASP A 142 -7.97 -10.94 -19.72
CA ASP A 142 -8.40 -12.17 -19.03
C ASP A 142 -8.28 -12.06 -17.48
N ASP A 143 -8.19 -10.83 -16.97
CA ASP A 143 -7.66 -10.37 -15.69
C ASP A 143 -8.40 -10.95 -14.46
N ASP A 144 -7.77 -11.90 -13.77
CA ASP A 144 -8.09 -12.34 -12.40
C ASP A 144 -7.22 -11.62 -11.36
N ASP A 145 -6.78 -10.40 -11.72
CA ASP A 145 -5.83 -9.60 -10.97
C ASP A 145 -6.32 -9.26 -9.57
N PHE A 146 -5.42 -9.44 -8.62
CA PHE A 146 -5.72 -9.30 -7.22
C PHE A 146 -4.71 -8.42 -6.50
N MET A 147 -5.19 -7.37 -5.84
CA MET A 147 -4.39 -6.60 -4.89
C MET A 147 -4.75 -6.96 -3.45
N SER A 148 -3.75 -7.30 -2.64
CA SER A 148 -3.96 -7.64 -1.23
C SER A 148 -2.95 -7.01 -0.27
N PHE A 149 -3.49 -6.56 0.86
CA PHE A 149 -2.76 -6.09 2.02
C PHE A 149 -3.18 -6.94 3.22
N ALA A 150 -2.32 -7.86 3.65
CA ALA A 150 -2.61 -8.79 4.74
C ALA A 150 -1.58 -8.65 5.88
N PHE A 151 -2.00 -8.02 6.98
CA PHE A 151 -1.11 -7.62 8.07
C PHE A 151 -1.55 -8.18 9.42
N GLY A 152 -0.59 -8.69 10.20
CA GLY A 152 -0.86 -9.30 11.50
C GLY A 152 -1.38 -8.33 12.56
N ASN A 153 -1.05 -7.04 12.41
CA ASN A 153 -1.47 -5.97 13.30
C ASN A 153 -2.28 -4.94 12.52
N ASP A 154 -1.68 -3.78 12.23
CA ASP A 154 -2.37 -2.59 11.76
C ASP A 154 -2.01 -2.29 10.29
N ILE A 155 -2.96 -1.69 9.57
CA ILE A 155 -2.73 -1.03 8.28
C ILE A 155 -3.08 0.43 8.47
N ASP A 156 -2.08 1.31 8.39
CA ASP A 156 -2.18 2.75 8.59
C ASP A 156 -1.72 3.49 7.33
N PHE A 157 -2.66 4.13 6.65
CA PHE A 157 -2.38 5.06 5.57
C PHE A 157 -2.66 6.50 6.02
N THR A 158 -1.74 7.41 5.72
CA THR A 158 -1.86 8.85 6.01
C THR A 158 -1.33 9.68 4.84
N ALA A 159 -2.23 10.30 4.09
CA ALA A 159 -1.96 11.20 2.97
C ALA A 159 -3.15 12.16 2.78
N PRO A 160 -2.95 13.33 2.15
CA PRO A 160 -4.06 14.14 1.67
C PRO A 160 -5.08 13.37 0.82
N VAL A 161 -4.62 12.63 -0.19
CA VAL A 161 -5.46 11.86 -1.12
C VAL A 161 -5.00 10.41 -1.17
N TYR A 162 -5.95 9.50 -1.36
CA TYR A 162 -5.68 8.10 -1.71
C TYR A 162 -6.38 7.73 -3.01
N ASP A 163 -5.64 7.05 -3.86
CA ASP A 163 -6.18 6.28 -4.97
C ASP A 163 -5.71 4.83 -4.82
N LEU A 164 -6.67 3.93 -4.61
CA LEU A 164 -6.42 2.50 -4.47
C LEU A 164 -7.25 1.81 -5.54
N SER A 165 -6.60 1.30 -6.58
CA SER A 165 -7.27 0.63 -7.69
C SER A 165 -6.72 -0.77 -7.97
N ALA A 166 -7.60 -1.68 -8.32
CA ALA A 166 -7.29 -3.00 -8.85
C ALA A 166 -8.34 -3.39 -9.89
N GLU A 167 -8.01 -4.25 -10.84
CA GLU A 167 -8.94 -4.59 -11.92
C GLU A 167 -10.07 -5.54 -11.48
N ASP A 168 -9.74 -6.66 -10.81
CA ASP A 168 -10.75 -7.61 -10.31
C ASP A 168 -10.95 -7.43 -8.79
N ASP A 169 -10.05 -7.93 -7.97
CA ASP A 169 -10.31 -8.06 -6.54
C ASP A 169 -9.31 -7.25 -5.69
N MET A 170 -9.81 -6.60 -4.63
CA MET A 170 -9.01 -5.88 -3.65
C MET A 170 -9.33 -6.35 -2.22
N LEU A 171 -8.29 -6.73 -1.48
CA LEU A 171 -8.38 -7.18 -0.10
C LEU A 171 -7.50 -6.35 0.84
N PHE A 172 -8.11 -5.77 1.87
CA PHE A 172 -7.42 -5.30 3.06
C PHE A 172 -7.79 -6.18 4.24
N ASP A 173 -6.80 -6.80 4.86
CA ASP A 173 -6.98 -7.67 6.01
C ASP A 173 -5.95 -7.32 7.09
N ALA A 174 -6.44 -6.90 8.26
CA ALA A 174 -5.58 -6.57 9.38
C ALA A 174 -6.00 -7.31 10.65
N GLY A 175 -5.02 -7.80 11.41
CA GLY A 175 -5.30 -8.49 12.67
C GLY A 175 -5.89 -7.57 13.73
N GLN A 176 -5.67 -6.25 13.63
CA GLN A 176 -6.07 -5.24 14.60
C GLN A 176 -6.87 -4.10 13.97
N ASP A 177 -6.20 -3.08 13.44
CA ASP A 177 -6.82 -1.88 12.91
C ASP A 177 -6.53 -1.66 11.42
N ILE A 178 -7.50 -1.10 10.70
CA ILE A 178 -7.28 -0.51 9.37
C ILE A 178 -7.67 0.96 9.47
N ASN A 179 -6.69 1.86 9.35
CA ASN A 179 -6.89 3.29 9.40
C ASN A 179 -6.47 3.92 8.07
N LEU A 180 -7.43 4.51 7.37
CA LEU A 180 -7.18 5.39 6.21
C LEU A 180 -7.53 6.81 6.61
N VAL A 181 -6.53 7.68 6.73
CA VAL A 181 -6.71 9.05 7.24
C VAL A 181 -6.39 10.07 6.16
N GLY A 182 -7.38 10.39 5.35
CA GLY A 182 -7.37 11.37 4.26
C GLY A 182 -7.61 12.78 4.79
N LEU A 183 -6.97 13.78 4.18
CA LEU A 183 -7.37 15.18 4.43
C LEU A 183 -8.40 15.65 3.39
N ASP A 184 -8.37 15.05 2.21
CA ASP A 184 -9.24 15.31 1.06
C ASP A 184 -9.87 13.97 0.60
N ASP A 185 -9.97 13.73 -0.70
CA ASP A 185 -10.73 12.59 -1.24
C ASP A 185 -10.00 11.24 -1.05
N THR A 186 -10.77 10.19 -0.77
CA THR A 186 -10.33 8.79 -0.70
C THR A 186 -11.09 8.00 -1.75
N VAL A 187 -10.38 7.37 -2.68
CA VAL A 187 -10.95 6.52 -3.73
C VAL A 187 -10.47 5.09 -3.56
N ILE A 188 -11.41 4.14 -3.62
CA ILE A 188 -11.12 2.70 -3.70
C ILE A 188 -11.94 2.08 -4.84
N GLU A 189 -11.27 1.56 -5.86
CA GLU A 189 -11.89 1.00 -7.06
C GLU A 189 -11.39 -0.42 -7.33
N ALA A 190 -12.31 -1.39 -7.36
CA ALA A 190 -12.05 -2.77 -7.82
C ALA A 190 -13.37 -3.46 -8.14
N ASP A 191 -13.39 -4.53 -8.93
CA ASP A 191 -14.63 -5.29 -9.15
C ASP A 191 -15.20 -5.86 -7.84
N GLU A 192 -14.37 -6.43 -6.95
CA GLU A 192 -14.71 -6.73 -5.55
C GLU A 192 -13.77 -6.04 -4.56
N VAL A 193 -14.34 -5.34 -3.57
CA VAL A 193 -13.58 -4.72 -2.47
C VAL A 193 -13.95 -5.40 -1.15
N THR A 194 -12.96 -5.94 -0.45
CA THR A 194 -13.12 -6.50 0.90
C THR A 194 -12.14 -5.86 1.88
N ILE A 195 -12.66 -5.28 2.96
CA ILE A 195 -11.86 -4.64 4.00
C ILE A 195 -12.28 -5.22 5.35
N SER A 196 -11.38 -5.94 6.01
CA SER A 196 -11.69 -6.68 7.23
C SER A 196 -10.65 -6.58 8.34
N THR A 197 -11.15 -6.63 9.57
CA THR A 197 -10.33 -6.83 10.77
C THR A 197 -10.87 -7.98 11.62
N PHE A 198 -9.98 -8.69 12.32
CA PHE A 198 -10.33 -9.87 13.14
C PHE A 198 -10.17 -9.70 14.66
N SER A 199 -9.83 -8.50 15.11
CA SER A 199 -9.49 -8.24 16.50
C SER A 199 -10.69 -8.28 17.45
N ASP A 200 -10.44 -8.80 18.65
CA ASP A 200 -11.34 -8.70 19.80
C ASP A 200 -10.93 -7.59 20.78
N ARG A 201 -9.92 -6.78 20.43
CA ARG A 201 -9.42 -5.70 21.28
C ARG A 201 -10.44 -4.56 21.38
N THR A 202 -10.44 -3.88 22.53
CA THR A 202 -11.29 -2.70 22.72
C THR A 202 -10.78 -1.56 21.85
N ASN A 203 -11.67 -1.00 21.02
CA ASN A 203 -11.45 0.03 20.00
C ASN A 203 -10.71 -0.43 18.73
N SER A 204 -10.60 -1.74 18.48
CA SER A 204 -10.08 -2.20 17.20
C SER A 204 -11.14 -2.14 16.09
N GLY A 205 -10.76 -1.85 14.87
CA GLY A 205 -11.69 -1.83 13.77
C GLY A 205 -11.20 -1.19 12.49
N ILE A 206 -12.15 -0.74 11.69
CA ILE A 206 -11.90 -0.02 10.45
C ILE A 206 -12.25 1.44 10.69
N THR A 207 -11.31 2.35 10.40
CA THR A 207 -11.52 3.79 10.46
C THR A 207 -11.13 4.41 9.13
N PHE A 208 -12.09 5.02 8.46
CA PHE A 208 -11.83 5.86 7.29
C PHE A 208 -12.19 7.29 7.69
N ASP A 209 -11.22 8.19 7.67
CA ASP A 209 -11.39 9.60 7.98
C ASP A 209 -10.86 10.43 6.83
N ALA A 210 -11.72 10.96 5.97
CA ALA A 210 -11.36 11.84 4.87
C ALA A 210 -11.43 13.33 5.25
N GLY A 211 -11.58 13.65 6.54
CA GLY A 211 -11.66 15.03 7.01
C GLY A 211 -12.83 15.81 6.42
N THR A 212 -12.55 16.63 5.40
CA THR A 212 -13.56 17.40 4.64
C THR A 212 -13.78 16.89 3.22
N GLY A 213 -13.08 15.84 2.80
CA GLY A 213 -13.26 15.23 1.49
C GLY A 213 -14.36 14.18 1.45
N THR A 214 -14.35 13.43 0.36
CA THR A 214 -15.28 12.34 0.06
C THR A 214 -14.61 11.00 0.29
N ILE A 215 -15.34 10.03 0.87
CA ILE A 215 -14.96 8.62 0.79
C ILE A 215 -15.79 8.00 -0.33
N SER A 216 -15.12 7.54 -1.38
CA SER A 216 -15.74 6.86 -2.50
C SER A 216 -15.25 5.42 -2.60
N SER A 217 -16.18 4.50 -2.87
CA SER A 217 -15.83 3.15 -3.28
C SER A 217 -16.70 2.74 -4.47
N GLN A 218 -16.02 2.35 -5.54
CA GLN A 218 -16.61 1.93 -6.80
C GLN A 218 -16.30 0.46 -7.01
N SER A 219 -17.34 -0.33 -7.25
CA SER A 219 -17.19 -1.76 -7.48
C SER A 219 -18.21 -2.31 -8.45
N GLY A 220 -17.76 -3.18 -9.34
CA GLY A 220 -18.62 -3.82 -10.35
C GLY A 220 -19.40 -5.03 -9.82
N LYS A 221 -19.03 -5.60 -8.68
CA LYS A 221 -19.71 -6.73 -8.01
C LYS A 221 -20.08 -6.43 -6.56
N THR A 222 -19.11 -6.36 -5.65
CA THR A 222 -19.39 -6.22 -4.20
C THR A 222 -18.39 -5.33 -3.45
N THR A 223 -18.88 -4.60 -2.46
CA THR A 223 -18.05 -3.91 -1.46
C THR A 223 -18.42 -4.39 -0.07
N THR A 224 -17.44 -4.89 0.69
CA THR A 224 -17.63 -5.42 2.05
C THR A 224 -16.68 -4.78 3.06
N PHE A 225 -17.25 -4.26 4.15
CA PHE A 225 -16.51 -3.81 5.32
C PHE A 225 -16.90 -4.64 6.55
N SER A 226 -15.93 -5.27 7.20
CA SER A 226 -16.19 -6.11 8.37
C SER A 226 -15.16 -5.92 9.48
N GLY A 227 -15.59 -5.40 10.63
CA GLY A 227 -14.72 -5.24 11.79
C GLY A 227 -15.46 -5.35 13.11
N ARG A 228 -14.74 -5.15 14.21
CA ARG A 228 -15.37 -4.99 15.52
C ARG A 228 -16.07 -3.63 15.62
N ASP A 229 -15.30 -2.58 15.42
CA ASP A 229 -15.80 -1.22 15.20
C ASP A 229 -15.61 -0.86 13.71
N VAL A 230 -16.58 -0.19 13.12
CA VAL A 230 -16.48 0.34 11.75
C VAL A 230 -16.91 1.79 11.78
N ASN A 231 -15.97 2.70 11.53
CA ASN A 231 -16.14 4.14 11.66
C ASN A 231 -15.78 4.84 10.35
N PHE A 232 -16.70 5.63 9.84
CA PHE A 232 -16.50 6.46 8.66
C PHE A 232 -16.68 7.92 9.04
N ALA A 233 -15.77 8.81 8.63
CA ALA A 233 -15.83 10.25 8.81
C ALA A 233 -15.44 10.96 7.50
N ALA A 234 -16.38 11.68 6.90
CA ALA A 234 -16.18 12.42 5.65
C ALA A 234 -17.25 13.50 5.50
N GLU A 235 -17.11 14.44 4.57
CA GLU A 235 -18.22 15.33 4.22
C GLU A 235 -19.32 14.54 3.52
N ASP A 236 -18.92 13.77 2.51
CA ASP A 236 -19.78 12.96 1.66
C ASP A 236 -19.26 11.51 1.56
N TYR A 237 -20.18 10.58 1.39
CA TYR A 237 -19.87 9.18 1.07
C TYR A 237 -20.53 8.81 -0.25
N ASP A 238 -19.75 8.27 -1.18
CA ASP A 238 -20.23 7.83 -2.50
C ASP A 238 -19.89 6.35 -2.72
N PHE A 239 -20.88 5.48 -2.53
CA PHE A 239 -20.73 4.05 -2.76
C PHE A 239 -21.51 3.64 -4.00
N THR A 240 -20.80 3.26 -5.05
CA THR A 240 -21.36 2.72 -6.29
C THR A 240 -21.01 1.24 -6.38
N THR A 241 -21.92 0.37 -5.94
CA THR A 241 -21.72 -1.09 -5.99
C THR A 241 -23.05 -1.85 -6.04
N PRO A 242 -23.16 -2.95 -6.82
CA PRO A 242 -24.37 -3.76 -6.82
C PRO A 242 -24.73 -4.37 -5.46
N LEU A 243 -23.71 -4.69 -4.64
CA LEU A 243 -23.91 -5.24 -3.31
C LEU A 243 -22.94 -4.61 -2.30
N PHE A 244 -23.50 -3.72 -1.48
CA PHE A 244 -22.80 -3.14 -0.33
C PHE A 244 -23.12 -3.88 0.96
N THR A 245 -22.10 -4.35 1.68
CA THR A 245 -22.24 -4.97 3.00
C THR A 245 -21.32 -4.30 4.02
N MET A 246 -21.88 -3.96 5.18
CA MET A 246 -21.10 -3.44 6.30
C MET A 246 -21.53 -4.09 7.61
N SER A 247 -20.55 -4.56 8.39
CA SER A 247 -20.79 -5.16 9.70
C SER A 247 -19.76 -4.73 10.73
N GLY A 248 -20.23 -4.04 11.76
CA GLY A 248 -19.52 -3.85 13.03
C GLY A 248 -20.12 -4.78 14.09
N SER A 249 -19.32 -5.64 14.72
CA SER A 249 -19.82 -6.53 15.78
C SER A 249 -20.17 -5.79 17.07
N GLU A 250 -19.58 -4.61 17.30
CA GLU A 250 -19.89 -3.74 18.45
C GLU A 250 -20.39 -2.36 18.04
N ARG A 251 -19.75 -1.72 17.05
CA ARG A 251 -20.10 -0.35 16.64
C ARG A 251 -20.07 -0.17 15.14
N LEU A 252 -21.03 0.59 14.65
CA LEU A 252 -21.09 1.06 13.28
C LEU A 252 -21.46 2.55 13.30
N ASP A 253 -20.54 3.40 12.88
CA ASP A 253 -20.65 4.85 12.97
C ASP A 253 -20.35 5.55 11.65
N PHE A 254 -21.18 6.55 11.33
CA PHE A 254 -20.98 7.46 10.22
C PHE A 254 -21.02 8.89 10.75
N VAL A 255 -19.98 9.65 10.47
CA VAL A 255 -19.84 11.06 10.83
C VAL A 255 -19.66 11.85 9.55
N GLY A 256 -20.78 12.20 8.91
CA GLY A 256 -20.76 13.00 7.70
C GLY A 256 -22.07 13.71 7.44
N SER A 257 -22.12 14.41 6.30
CA SER A 257 -23.24 15.26 5.93
C SER A 257 -24.26 14.50 5.06
N GLN A 258 -23.78 13.61 4.20
CA GLN A 258 -24.57 12.88 3.21
C GLN A 258 -23.96 11.50 2.92
N ILE A 259 -24.81 10.49 2.76
CA ILE A 259 -24.44 9.16 2.25
C ILE A 259 -25.24 8.93 0.97
N ASP A 260 -24.54 8.79 -0.14
CA ASP A 260 -25.10 8.37 -1.43
C ASP A 260 -24.75 6.90 -1.68
N LEU A 261 -25.78 6.10 -1.94
CA LEU A 261 -25.68 4.67 -2.22
C LEU A 261 -26.34 4.41 -3.57
N ASP A 262 -25.53 4.18 -4.59
CA ASP A 262 -25.97 3.86 -5.94
C ASP A 262 -25.67 2.39 -6.27
N ALA A 263 -26.66 1.71 -6.86
CA ALA A 263 -26.64 0.28 -7.18
C ALA A 263 -27.18 0.00 -8.59
#